data_AF-A0A925H5K4-F1
#
_entry.id   AF-A0A925H5K4-F1
#
_cell.length_a   1.000
_cell.length_b   1.000
_cell.length_c   1.000
_cell.angle_alpha   90.00
_cell.angle_beta   90.00
_cell.angle_gamma   90.00
#
_symmetry.space_group_name_H-M   'P 1'
#
loop_
_entity.id
_entity.type
_entity.pdbx_description
1 polymer ?
#
loop_
_entity_poly.entity_id
_entity_poly.type
_entity_poly.pdbx_seq_one_letter_code
_entity_poly.pdbx_strand_id
1 'polypeptide(L)'
;MTCAEFEILLCDYIDGTLDAGQRAVVEDHQRTCVSCAELARDAAVAVAFVSRAEAVEPPPELLSRIAFAIPAQGSRKGWKQTWFGWLRPALQPRVAMGMAMTIFSFSMLGRFAGIEVRQLKPSDLHPAAVWSALDNRLHRTWERAVKNYENLRLVYEVQSRLQEWTEQEEEERKTRAPESSVVPGETEKGKGSK
;
A
#
# COMPACT_ATOMS: atom_id res chain seq x y z
N MET A 1 -25.91 -22.55 -24.91
CA MET A 1 -25.87 -22.99 -23.50
C MET A 1 -26.48 -24.39 -23.39
N THR A 2 -26.21 -25.11 -22.32
CA THR A 2 -26.80 -26.42 -22.04
C THR A 2 -28.16 -26.29 -21.33
N CYS A 3 -28.99 -27.34 -21.36
CA CYS A 3 -30.29 -27.31 -20.66
C CYS A 3 -30.13 -27.10 -19.15
N ALA A 4 -29.05 -27.61 -18.55
CA ALA A 4 -28.75 -27.42 -17.12
C ALA A 4 -28.42 -25.96 -16.80
N GLU A 5 -27.65 -25.28 -17.65
CA GLU A 5 -27.37 -23.84 -17.50
C GLU A 5 -28.64 -23.00 -17.65
N PHE A 6 -29.55 -23.40 -18.53
CA PHE A 6 -30.84 -22.75 -18.70
C PHE A 6 -31.71 -22.87 -17.44
N GLU A 7 -31.81 -24.05 -16.83
CA GLU A 7 -32.58 -24.26 -15.60
C GLU A 7 -32.08 -23.41 -14.43
N ILE A 8 -30.77 -23.20 -14.33
CA ILE A 8 -30.17 -22.31 -13.32
C ILE A 8 -30.63 -20.86 -13.53
N LEU A 9 -30.71 -20.39 -14.77
CA LEU A 9 -31.07 -19.01 -15.12
C LEU A 9 -32.58 -18.79 -15.26
N LEU A 10 -33.39 -19.83 -15.12
CA LEU A 10 -34.82 -19.78 -15.43
C LEU A 10 -35.58 -18.80 -14.51
N CYS A 11 -35.31 -18.82 -13.20
CA CYS A 11 -35.95 -17.93 -12.25
C CYS A 11 -35.60 -16.46 -12.54
N ASP A 12 -34.31 -16.16 -12.75
CA ASP A 12 -33.84 -14.82 -13.09
C ASP A 12 -34.43 -14.33 -14.43
N TYR A 13 -34.63 -15.24 -15.38
CA TYR A 13 -35.30 -14.94 -16.65
C TYR A 13 -36.77 -14.57 -16.45
N ILE A 14 -37.51 -15.33 -15.63
CA ILE A 14 -38.93 -15.08 -15.33
C ILE A 14 -39.11 -13.79 -14.52
N ASP A 15 -38.24 -13.54 -13.56
CA ASP A 15 -38.24 -12.32 -12.74
C ASP A 15 -37.73 -11.10 -13.51
N GLY A 16 -37.14 -11.30 -14.70
CA GLY A 16 -36.62 -10.22 -15.55
C GLY A 16 -35.36 -9.56 -15.02
N THR A 17 -34.59 -10.24 -14.16
CA THR A 17 -33.37 -9.74 -13.53
C THR A 17 -32.11 -9.98 -14.35
N LEU A 18 -32.18 -10.82 -15.39
CA LEU A 18 -31.07 -11.09 -16.31
C LEU A 18 -30.65 -9.86 -17.12
N ASP A 19 -29.35 -9.77 -17.39
CA ASP A 19 -28.82 -8.78 -18.33
C ASP A 19 -29.26 -9.08 -19.78
N ALA A 20 -29.21 -8.06 -20.64
CA ALA A 20 -29.69 -8.18 -22.02
C ALA A 20 -28.92 -9.23 -22.86
N GLY A 21 -27.64 -9.47 -22.56
CA GLY A 21 -26.83 -10.47 -23.24
C GLY A 21 -27.21 -11.88 -22.82
N GLN A 22 -27.32 -12.13 -21.52
CA GLN A 22 -27.77 -13.42 -20.97
C GLN A 22 -29.19 -13.75 -21.41
N ARG A 23 -30.09 -12.76 -21.41
CA ARG A 23 -31.45 -12.92 -21.90
C ARG A 23 -31.51 -13.37 -23.36
N ALA A 24 -30.70 -12.78 -24.24
CA ALA A 24 -30.66 -13.17 -25.65
C ALA A 24 -30.18 -14.63 -25.83
N VAL A 25 -29.22 -15.07 -25.02
CA VAL A 25 -28.75 -16.47 -25.02
C VAL A 25 -29.87 -17.41 -24.58
N VAL A 26 -30.57 -17.08 -23.47
CA VAL A 26 -31.76 -17.79 -22.94
C VAL A 26 -32.84 -17.94 -24.03
N GLU A 27 -33.18 -16.86 -24.72
CA GLU A 27 -34.20 -16.85 -25.78
C GLU A 27 -33.79 -17.66 -27.03
N ASP A 28 -32.50 -17.65 -27.40
CA ASP A 28 -31.99 -18.45 -28.52
C ASP A 28 -32.14 -19.96 -28.28
N HIS A 29 -31.88 -20.41 -27.05
CA HIS A 29 -32.07 -21.82 -26.69
C HIS A 29 -33.53 -22.22 -26.58
N GLN A 30 -34.42 -21.34 -26.11
CA GLN A 30 -35.86 -21.64 -26.15
C GLN A 30 -36.36 -21.84 -27.59
N ARG A 31 -35.76 -21.18 -28.57
CA ARG A 31 -36.09 -21.40 -29.99
C ARG A 31 -35.60 -22.74 -30.52
N THR A 32 -34.51 -23.26 -29.98
CA THR A 32 -33.89 -24.52 -30.45
C THR A 32 -34.27 -25.75 -29.61
N CYS A 33 -34.69 -25.56 -28.36
CA CYS A 33 -35.02 -26.64 -27.41
C CYS A 33 -36.47 -26.53 -26.93
N VAL A 34 -37.33 -27.43 -27.41
CA VAL A 34 -38.78 -27.42 -27.09
C VAL A 34 -39.03 -27.67 -25.61
N SER A 35 -38.31 -28.60 -24.97
CA SER A 35 -38.52 -28.92 -23.55
C SER A 35 -38.23 -27.74 -22.63
N CYS A 36 -37.19 -26.97 -22.91
CA CYS A 36 -36.86 -25.77 -22.14
C CYS A 36 -37.87 -24.63 -22.37
N ALA A 37 -38.42 -24.52 -23.59
CA ALA A 37 -39.48 -23.56 -23.88
C ALA A 37 -40.80 -23.90 -23.17
N GLU A 38 -41.17 -25.18 -23.11
CA GLU A 38 -42.33 -25.64 -22.35
C GLU A 38 -42.15 -25.41 -20.85
N LEU A 39 -40.98 -25.78 -20.30
CA LEU A 39 -40.65 -25.54 -18.89
C LEU A 39 -40.76 -24.05 -18.52
N ALA A 40 -40.25 -23.15 -19.36
CA ALA A 40 -40.37 -21.71 -19.12
C ALA A 40 -41.81 -21.21 -19.16
N ARG A 41 -42.62 -21.74 -20.07
CA ARG A 41 -44.03 -21.39 -20.17
C ARG A 41 -44.79 -21.85 -18.93
N ASP A 42 -44.57 -23.08 -18.49
CA ASP A 42 -45.24 -23.65 -17.31
C ASP A 42 -44.86 -22.88 -16.04
N ALA A 43 -43.58 -22.57 -15.88
CA ALA A 43 -43.10 -21.76 -14.76
C ALA A 43 -43.69 -20.34 -14.79
N ALA A 44 -43.76 -19.68 -15.95
CA ALA A 44 -44.38 -18.37 -16.08
C ALA A 44 -45.88 -18.40 -15.76
N VAL A 45 -46.60 -19.45 -16.17
CA VAL A 45 -48.01 -19.65 -15.83
C VAL A 45 -48.19 -19.86 -14.33
N ALA A 46 -47.31 -20.64 -13.68
CA ALA A 46 -47.34 -20.85 -12.24
C ALA A 46 -47.13 -19.54 -11.46
N VAL A 47 -46.15 -18.73 -11.85
CA VAL A 47 -45.91 -17.41 -11.23
C VAL A 47 -47.10 -16.48 -11.44
N ALA A 48 -47.66 -16.44 -12.66
CA ALA A 48 -48.87 -15.65 -12.96
C ALA A 48 -50.12 -16.14 -12.21
N PHE A 49 -50.19 -17.42 -11.85
CA PHE A 49 -51.25 -17.96 -11.01
C PHE A 49 -51.11 -17.49 -9.57
N VAL A 50 -49.90 -17.59 -9.01
CA VAL A 50 -49.60 -17.20 -7.62
C VAL A 50 -49.75 -15.69 -7.42
N SER A 51 -49.37 -14.88 -8.41
CA SER A 51 -49.45 -13.41 -8.33
C SER A 51 -50.89 -12.86 -8.26
N ARG A 52 -51.90 -13.69 -8.54
CA ARG A 52 -53.32 -13.33 -8.35
C ARG A 52 -53.81 -13.49 -6.91
N ALA A 53 -53.01 -14.06 -6.03
CA ALA A 53 -53.35 -14.16 -4.61
C ALA A 53 -53.54 -12.75 -4.01
N GLU A 54 -54.43 -12.65 -3.04
CA GLU A 54 -54.73 -11.37 -2.39
C GLU A 54 -53.49 -10.81 -1.69
N ALA A 55 -53.26 -9.51 -1.88
CA ALA A 55 -52.11 -8.83 -1.28
C ALA A 55 -52.29 -8.79 0.25
N VAL A 56 -51.39 -9.44 0.97
CA VAL A 56 -51.38 -9.43 2.43
C VAL A 56 -50.91 -8.05 2.92
N GLU A 57 -51.72 -7.41 3.76
CA GLU A 57 -51.33 -6.14 4.37
C GLU A 57 -50.11 -6.35 5.30
N PRO A 58 -48.98 -5.67 5.05
CA PRO A 58 -47.79 -5.84 5.87
C PRO A 58 -48.00 -5.20 7.26
N PRO A 59 -47.58 -5.86 8.36
CA PRO A 59 -47.62 -5.28 9.68
C PRO A 59 -46.93 -3.90 9.73
N PRO A 60 -47.48 -2.90 10.44
CA PRO A 60 -46.94 -1.54 10.46
C PRO A 60 -45.52 -1.46 11.04
N GLU A 61 -45.13 -2.43 11.88
CA GLU A 61 -43.76 -2.52 12.40
C GLU A 61 -42.72 -3.03 11.39
N LEU A 62 -43.14 -3.61 10.26
CA LEU A 62 -42.17 -4.14 9.29
C LEU A 62 -41.32 -3.04 8.69
N LEU A 63 -41.92 -1.89 8.35
CA LEU A 63 -41.19 -0.77 7.75
C LEU A 63 -40.12 -0.22 8.72
N SER A 64 -40.43 -0.12 10.01
CA SER A 64 -39.49 0.36 11.01
C SER A 64 -38.36 -0.64 11.26
N ARG A 65 -38.66 -1.94 11.30
CA ARG A 65 -37.66 -2.99 11.43
C ARG A 65 -36.73 -3.07 10.22
N ILE A 66 -37.27 -2.97 9.01
CA ILE A 66 -36.48 -2.96 7.77
C ILE A 66 -35.57 -1.71 7.73
N ALA A 67 -36.11 -0.54 8.10
CA ALA A 67 -35.32 0.69 8.16
C ALA A 67 -34.16 0.63 9.16
N PHE A 68 -34.33 -0.09 10.27
CA PHE A 68 -33.27 -0.31 11.25
C PHE A 68 -32.28 -1.41 10.84
N ALA A 69 -32.77 -2.48 10.21
CA ALA A 69 -32.00 -3.66 9.86
C ALA A 69 -31.13 -3.47 8.60
N ILE A 70 -31.53 -2.59 7.67
CA ILE A 70 -30.72 -2.27 6.50
C ILE A 70 -29.65 -1.25 6.94
N PRO A 71 -28.36 -1.64 7.10
CA PRO A 71 -27.30 -0.64 7.21
C PRO A 71 -27.38 0.24 5.97
N ALA A 72 -27.28 1.56 6.12
CA ALA A 72 -27.40 2.53 5.03
C ALA A 72 -26.42 2.23 3.87
N GLN A 73 -26.80 1.30 2.98
CA GLN A 73 -25.99 0.75 1.90
C GLN A 73 -26.51 1.24 0.53
N GLY A 74 -27.52 2.11 0.54
CA GLY A 74 -28.17 2.67 -0.66
C GLY A 74 -27.98 4.17 -0.89
N SER A 75 -27.23 4.87 -0.04
CA SER A 75 -26.84 6.26 -0.37
C SER A 75 -25.61 6.21 -1.26
N ARG A 76 -25.75 6.61 -2.53
CA ARG A 76 -24.62 6.96 -3.40
C ARG A 76 -23.60 7.69 -2.54
N LYS A 77 -22.45 7.07 -2.27
CA LYS A 77 -21.40 7.62 -1.41
C LYS A 77 -20.99 8.98 -1.99
N GLY A 78 -21.66 10.02 -1.54
CA GLY A 78 -21.25 11.39 -1.78
C GLY A 78 -19.87 11.48 -1.19
N TRP A 79 -18.93 12.04 -1.95
CA TRP A 79 -17.55 12.32 -1.54
C TRP A 79 -17.44 12.80 -0.08
N LYS A 80 -18.43 13.58 0.38
CA LYS A 80 -18.54 14.05 1.77
C LYS A 80 -18.57 12.92 2.80
N GLN A 81 -19.20 11.77 2.53
CA GLN A 81 -19.31 10.66 3.48
C GLN A 81 -18.08 9.74 3.49
N THR A 82 -17.29 9.68 2.41
CA THR A 82 -15.94 9.07 2.44
C THR A 82 -14.95 9.95 3.19
N TRP A 83 -15.01 11.28 2.99
CA TRP A 83 -14.21 12.24 3.75
C TRP A 83 -14.56 12.24 5.26
N PHE A 84 -15.84 12.34 5.61
CA PHE A 84 -16.27 12.23 7.01
C PHE A 84 -16.12 10.80 7.57
N GLY A 85 -16.11 9.78 6.71
CA GLY A 85 -15.84 8.39 7.08
C GLY A 85 -14.39 8.16 7.53
N TRP A 86 -13.42 8.88 6.94
CA TRP A 86 -12.03 8.88 7.42
C TRP A 86 -11.87 9.64 8.76
N LEU A 87 -12.76 10.58 9.06
CA LEU A 87 -12.81 11.22 10.39
C LEU A 87 -13.57 10.40 11.44
N ARG A 88 -14.40 9.41 11.07
CA ARG A 88 -15.09 8.53 12.04
C ARG A 88 -14.14 7.78 12.99
N PRO A 89 -12.98 7.23 12.57
CA PRO A 89 -12.02 6.64 13.52
C PRO A 89 -11.40 7.69 14.48
N ALA A 90 -11.36 8.96 14.11
CA ALA A 90 -10.87 10.03 14.98
C ALA A 90 -11.89 10.43 16.07
N LEU A 91 -13.18 10.13 15.88
CA LEU A 91 -14.23 10.34 16.88
C LEU A 91 -14.33 9.22 17.93
N GLN A 92 -13.46 8.20 17.88
CA GLN A 92 -13.38 7.24 18.98
C GLN A 92 -12.72 7.90 20.21
N PRO A 93 -13.28 7.74 21.42
CA PRO A 93 -12.80 8.41 22.63
C PRO A 93 -11.33 8.11 22.96
N ARG A 94 -10.78 6.98 22.48
CA ARG A 94 -9.37 6.62 22.66
C ARG A 94 -8.39 7.43 21.78
N VAL A 95 -8.80 7.86 20.58
CA VAL A 95 -7.93 8.59 19.65
C VAL A 95 -7.83 10.08 20.03
N ALA A 96 -8.88 10.65 20.60
CA ALA A 96 -8.91 12.03 21.08
C ALA A 96 -7.80 12.31 22.11
N MET A 97 -7.54 11.38 23.05
CA MET A 97 -6.49 11.51 24.05
C MET A 97 -5.09 11.54 23.42
N GLY A 98 -4.85 10.72 22.39
CA GLY A 98 -3.57 10.68 21.66
C GLY A 98 -3.32 11.96 20.86
N MET A 99 -4.31 12.44 20.10
CA MET A 99 -4.18 13.70 19.36
C MET A 99 -3.90 14.88 20.28
N ALA A 100 -4.62 14.98 21.40
CA ALA A 100 -4.39 16.03 22.40
C ALA A 100 -2.93 16.02 22.89
N MET A 101 -2.37 14.85 23.17
CA MET A 101 -0.99 14.74 23.66
C MET A 101 0.05 15.10 22.62
N THR A 102 -0.17 14.73 21.35
CA THR A 102 0.72 15.13 20.25
C THR A 102 0.69 16.63 20.01
N ILE A 103 -0.50 17.25 20.00
CA ILE A 103 -0.65 18.70 19.81
C ILE A 103 0.05 19.44 20.96
N PHE A 104 -0.13 18.97 22.20
CA PHE A 104 0.49 19.58 23.37
C PHE A 104 2.01 19.46 23.34
N SER A 105 2.55 18.30 22.96
CA SER A 105 3.99 18.09 22.79
C SER A 105 4.59 19.00 21.72
N PHE A 106 3.96 19.10 20.54
CA PHE A 106 4.39 19.99 19.47
C PHE A 106 4.29 21.48 19.88
N SER A 107 3.22 21.86 20.57
CA SER A 107 3.05 23.23 21.07
C SER A 107 4.11 23.58 22.11
N MET A 108 4.47 22.65 22.99
CA MET A 108 5.50 22.85 24.00
C MET A 108 6.88 22.94 23.36
N LEU A 109 7.17 22.10 22.36
CA LEU A 109 8.43 22.13 21.63
C LEU A 109 8.57 23.41 20.80
N GLY A 110 7.51 23.86 20.13
CA GLY A 110 7.49 25.13 19.42
C GLY A 110 7.68 26.34 20.34
N ARG A 111 7.10 26.28 21.55
CA ARG A 111 7.30 27.31 22.59
C ARG A 111 8.73 27.31 23.15
N PHE A 112 9.33 26.13 23.35
CA PHE A 112 10.73 26.01 23.79
C PHE A 112 11.74 26.39 22.71
N ALA A 113 11.42 26.16 21.43
CA ALA A 113 12.23 26.56 20.28
C ALA A 113 12.21 28.08 20.01
N GLY A 114 11.54 28.87 20.86
CA GLY A 114 11.53 30.33 20.77
C GLY A 114 10.88 30.85 19.48
N ILE A 115 9.95 30.08 18.90
CA ILE A 115 9.11 30.56 17.81
C ILE A 115 8.11 31.53 18.45
N GLU A 116 8.56 32.76 18.68
CA GLU A 116 7.68 33.86 19.02
C GLU A 116 6.60 33.87 17.94
N VAL A 117 5.35 33.73 18.37
CA VAL A 117 4.17 33.89 17.53
C VAL A 117 4.07 35.38 17.17
N ARG A 118 5.04 35.88 16.38
CA ARG A 118 4.93 37.14 15.69
C ARG A 118 3.70 37.03 14.81
N GLN A 119 2.89 38.09 14.80
CA GLN A 119 1.69 38.15 13.98
C GLN A 119 2.05 37.78 12.54
N LEU A 120 1.69 36.55 12.17
CA LEU A 120 1.88 36.02 10.84
C LEU A 120 1.03 36.89 9.92
N LYS A 121 1.65 37.85 9.25
CA LYS A 121 1.00 38.59 8.18
C LYS A 121 0.74 37.61 7.04
N PRO A 122 -0.43 37.66 6.39
CA PRO A 122 -0.77 36.76 5.28
C PRO A 122 0.20 36.91 4.07
N SER A 123 1.00 37.96 4.04
CA SER A 123 2.09 38.14 3.07
C SER A 123 3.34 37.27 3.34
N ASP A 124 3.53 36.78 4.56
CA ASP A 124 4.65 35.88 4.92
C ASP A 124 4.33 34.40 4.65
N LEU A 125 3.10 34.08 4.19
CA LEU A 125 2.70 32.75 3.71
C LEU A 125 3.00 32.55 2.21
N HIS A 126 3.89 33.34 1.61
CA HIS A 126 4.39 32.99 0.29
C HIS A 126 5.33 31.79 0.40
N PRO A 127 5.03 30.64 -0.24
CA PRO A 127 5.83 29.43 -0.13
C PRO A 127 7.29 29.69 -0.52
N ALA A 128 7.54 30.55 -1.50
CA ALA A 128 8.89 30.91 -1.93
C ALA A 128 9.72 31.65 -0.86
N ALA A 129 9.09 32.48 -0.03
CA ALA A 129 9.79 33.20 1.05
C ALA A 129 10.16 32.25 2.21
N VAL A 130 9.27 31.29 2.51
CA VAL A 130 9.54 30.22 3.47
C VAL A 130 10.63 29.28 2.95
N TRP A 131 10.56 28.88 1.69
CA TRP A 131 11.57 28.03 1.06
C TRP A 131 12.95 28.69 1.04
N SER A 132 13.05 29.97 0.66
CA SER A 132 14.33 30.70 0.66
C SER A 132 14.87 31.00 2.06
N ALA A 133 14.01 31.23 3.06
CA ALA A 133 14.44 31.38 4.45
C ALA A 133 14.95 30.05 5.05
N LEU A 134 14.32 28.93 4.67
CA LEU A 134 14.72 27.59 5.08
C LEU A 134 16.02 27.18 4.38
N ASP A 135 16.13 27.44 3.08
CA ASP A 135 17.30 27.15 2.25
C ASP A 135 18.54 27.91 2.75
N ASN A 136 18.40 29.21 3.02
CA ASN A 136 19.48 30.01 3.60
C ASN A 136 19.91 29.53 5.01
N ARG A 137 19.01 28.95 5.79
CA ARG A 137 19.36 28.35 7.09
C ARG A 137 20.07 27.02 6.94
N LEU A 138 19.60 26.16 6.03
CA LEU A 138 20.18 24.87 5.74
C LEU A 138 21.61 25.01 5.23
N HIS A 139 21.85 25.94 4.31
CA HIS A 139 23.20 26.24 3.81
C HIS A 139 24.16 26.68 4.93
N ARG A 140 23.73 27.55 5.84
CA ARG A 140 24.58 28.02 6.96
C ARG A 140 24.86 26.95 8.02
N THR A 141 23.94 26.00 8.23
CA THR A 141 24.18 24.86 9.12
C THR A 141 25.05 23.80 8.47
N TRP A 142 24.90 23.60 7.16
CA TRP A 142 25.70 22.68 6.37
C TRP A 142 27.17 23.10 6.34
N GLU A 143 27.46 24.38 6.10
CA GLU A 143 28.83 24.90 6.14
C GLU A 143 29.50 24.72 7.51
N ARG A 144 28.74 24.85 8.61
CA ARG A 144 29.28 24.56 9.96
C ARG A 144 29.52 23.07 10.17
N ALA A 145 28.66 22.19 9.67
CA ALA A 145 28.82 20.75 9.78
C ALA A 145 30.04 20.25 8.99
N VAL A 146 30.22 20.74 7.75
CA VAL A 146 31.36 20.41 6.89
C VAL A 146 32.67 20.86 7.53
N LYS A 147 32.76 22.12 8.00
CA LYS A 147 33.97 22.61 8.67
C LYS A 147 34.30 21.86 9.96
N ASN A 148 33.29 21.38 10.69
CA ASN A 148 33.52 20.57 11.88
C ASN A 148 34.04 19.16 11.53
N TYR A 149 33.65 18.62 10.37
CA TYR A 149 34.12 17.33 9.86
C TYR A 149 35.56 17.40 9.31
N GLU A 150 35.89 18.46 8.58
CA GLU A 150 37.26 18.69 8.08
C GLU A 150 38.28 18.92 9.20
N ASN A 151 37.85 19.47 10.33
CA ASN A 151 38.72 19.74 11.49
C ASN A 151 38.86 18.53 12.43
N LEU A 152 38.12 17.45 12.20
CA LEU A 152 38.26 16.20 12.95
C LEU A 152 39.51 15.47 12.44
N ARG A 153 40.56 15.49 13.28
CA ARG A 153 41.84 14.76 13.24
C ARG A 153 41.75 13.23 12.97
N LEU A 154 40.55 12.73 12.77
CA LEU A 154 40.16 11.35 12.51
C LEU A 154 40.79 10.80 11.22
N VAL A 155 40.97 11.64 10.19
CA VAL A 155 41.59 11.22 8.93
C VAL A 155 43.07 10.87 9.13
N TYR A 156 43.78 11.58 10.01
CA TYR A 156 45.19 11.28 10.31
C TYR A 156 45.34 10.00 11.13
N GLU A 157 44.46 9.76 12.11
CA GLU A 157 44.48 8.51 12.91
C GLU A 157 44.12 7.28 12.07
N VAL A 158 43.23 7.41 11.07
CA VAL A 158 42.92 6.30 10.16
C VAL A 158 44.10 6.00 9.23
N GLN A 159 44.80 7.03 8.73
CA GLN A 159 46.00 6.82 7.90
C GLN A 159 47.14 6.15 8.67
N SER A 160 47.38 6.55 9.93
CA SER A 160 48.46 5.94 10.73
C SER A 160 48.17 4.48 11.06
N ARG A 161 46.91 4.13 11.38
CA ARG A 161 46.48 2.75 11.67
C ARG A 161 46.62 1.82 10.46
N LEU A 162 46.39 2.32 9.25
CA LEU A 162 46.55 1.54 8.02
C LEU A 162 48.03 1.25 7.73
N GLN A 163 48.91 2.23 7.95
CA GLN A 163 50.36 2.04 7.75
C GLN A 163 50.94 0.98 8.70
N GLU A 164 50.57 1.03 9.99
CA GLU A 164 50.98 0.04 10.98
C GLU A 164 50.59 -1.39 10.59
N TRP A 165 49.40 -1.61 10.02
CA TRP A 165 48.97 -2.94 9.54
C TRP A 165 49.77 -3.42 8.33
N THR A 166 50.07 -2.54 7.37
CA THR A 166 50.92 -2.91 6.23
C THR A 166 52.35 -3.28 6.63
N GLU A 167 52.93 -2.60 7.62
CA GLU A 167 54.26 -2.91 8.13
C GLU A 167 54.29 -4.25 8.87
N GLN A 168 53.24 -4.56 9.65
CA GLN A 168 53.08 -5.88 10.30
C GLN A 168 52.95 -7.02 9.27
N GLU A 169 52.18 -6.84 8.21
CA GLU A 169 52.06 -7.85 7.14
C GLU A 169 53.40 -8.10 6.43
N GLU A 170 54.23 -7.07 6.26
CA GLU A 170 55.57 -7.23 5.69
C GLU A 170 56.55 -7.94 6.64
N GLU A 171 56.47 -7.71 7.95
CA GLU A 171 57.27 -8.42 8.94
C GLU A 171 56.85 -9.88 9.10
N GLU A 172 55.55 -10.18 9.08
CA GLU A 172 55.03 -11.56 9.05
C GLU A 172 55.44 -12.30 7.76
N ARG A 173 55.45 -11.60 6.62
CA ARG A 173 55.95 -12.15 5.35
C ARG A 173 57.45 -12.43 5.39
N LYS A 174 58.24 -11.60 6.05
CA LYS A 174 59.70 -11.80 6.23
C LYS A 174 60.02 -12.91 7.22
N THR A 175 59.23 -13.07 8.29
CA THR A 175 59.42 -14.14 9.29
C THR A 175 58.97 -15.52 8.80
N ARG A 176 58.04 -15.59 7.83
CA ARG A 176 57.56 -16.86 7.24
C ARG A 176 58.51 -17.50 6.22
N ALA A 177 59.62 -16.86 5.85
CA ALA A 177 60.65 -17.45 4.99
C ALA A 177 62.01 -17.37 5.69
N PRO A 178 62.47 -18.43 6.40
CA PRO A 178 63.14 -19.53 5.68
C PRO A 178 63.17 -20.89 6.44
N GLU A 179 62.49 -21.96 5.98
CA GLU A 179 62.96 -23.34 6.20
C GLU A 179 62.23 -24.37 5.31
N SER A 180 62.86 -24.77 4.20
CA SER A 180 62.94 -26.17 3.74
C SER A 180 63.73 -26.27 2.44
N SER A 181 64.52 -27.34 2.36
CA SER A 181 65.80 -27.47 1.67
C SER A 181 65.74 -28.20 0.32
N VAL A 182 66.92 -28.25 -0.30
CA VAL A 182 67.33 -28.67 -1.66
C VAL A 182 67.13 -30.16 -2.03
N VAL A 183 66.95 -30.37 -3.35
CA VAL A 183 66.74 -31.52 -4.31
C VAL A 183 67.68 -32.76 -4.19
N PRO A 184 67.41 -33.95 -4.84
CA PRO A 184 67.99 -34.23 -6.19
C PRO A 184 67.27 -35.26 -7.14
N GLY A 185 67.66 -35.29 -8.44
CA GLY A 185 67.60 -36.42 -9.43
C GLY A 185 66.52 -36.32 -10.54
N GLU A 186 66.71 -36.49 -11.86
CA GLU A 186 67.63 -37.28 -12.72
C GLU A 186 67.73 -36.65 -14.16
N THR A 187 68.92 -36.35 -14.72
CA THR A 187 69.74 -37.03 -15.78
C THR A 187 69.16 -37.13 -17.21
N GLU A 188 69.78 -36.43 -18.19
CA GLU A 188 70.57 -36.97 -19.35
C GLU A 188 69.73 -37.53 -20.54
N LYS A 189 70.06 -37.44 -21.84
CA LYS A 189 71.08 -36.82 -22.70
C LYS A 189 70.78 -37.28 -24.15
N GLY A 190 71.16 -36.52 -25.18
CA GLY A 190 71.28 -36.99 -26.58
C GLY A 190 70.94 -35.88 -27.59
N LYS A 191 71.88 -35.08 -28.14
CA LYS A 191 73.07 -35.32 -28.99
C LYS A 191 72.73 -35.55 -30.47
N GLY A 192 73.30 -34.68 -31.33
CA GLY A 192 73.57 -34.91 -32.76
C GLY A 192 72.85 -33.92 -33.69
N SER A 193 73.42 -32.76 -34.04
CA SER A 193 74.49 -32.52 -35.03
C SER A 193 74.07 -32.73 -36.50
N LYS A 194 73.41 -31.73 -37.12
CA LYS A 194 73.88 -31.00 -38.31
C LYS A 194 72.92 -29.86 -38.63
#